data_AF-A0A3B8UL66-F1
#
_entry.id   AF-A0A3B8UL66-F1
#
_cell.length_a   1.000
_cell.length_b   1.000
_cell.length_c   1.000
_cell.angle_alpha   90.00
_cell.angle_beta   90.00
_cell.angle_gamma   90.00
#
_symmetry.space_group_name_H-M   'P 1'
#
loop_
_entity.id
_entity.type
_entity.pdbx_description
1 polymer ?
#
loop_
_entity_poly.entity_id
_entity_poly.type
_entity_poly.pdbx_seq_one_letter_code
_entity_poly.pdbx_strand_id
1 'polypeptide(L)'
;GGGLWEPIHGSAPDIAGQGVANPIATILSFALCLRWSFDRADLADRLERAVRRVVSSGVRTPDIAHPGVAAVSTIEMTDAVLAALAAE
;
A
#
# COMPACT_ATOMS: atom_id res chain seq x y z
N GLY A 1 18.46 -5.07 16.49
CA GLY A 1 17.41 -4.77 17.50
C GLY A 1 16.09 -4.63 16.79
N GLY A 2 14.96 -4.83 17.47
CA GLY A 2 13.64 -4.63 16.84
C GLY A 2 13.45 -3.17 16.43
N GLY A 3 12.90 -2.94 15.23
CA GLY A 3 12.50 -1.63 14.72
C GLY A 3 10.97 -1.48 14.69
N LEU A 4 10.49 -0.24 14.82
CA LEU A 4 9.08 0.11 14.60
C LEU A 4 8.93 0.67 13.18
N TRP A 5 7.92 0.18 12.46
CA TRP A 5 7.62 0.59 11.09
C TRP A 5 6.15 0.94 10.99
N GLU A 6 5.85 2.19 10.66
CA GLU A 6 4.48 2.70 10.58
C GLU A 6 4.32 3.63 9.38
N PRO A 7 3.11 3.81 8.84
CA PRO A 7 2.84 4.87 7.88
C PRO A 7 2.96 6.24 8.56
N ILE A 8 3.35 7.27 7.79
CA ILE A 8 3.43 8.65 8.32
C ILE A 8 2.05 9.30 8.47
N HIS A 9 1.05 8.85 7.70
CA HIS A 9 -0.28 9.43 7.79
C HIS A 9 -0.91 9.18 9.17
N GLY A 10 -1.72 10.13 9.64
CA GLY A 10 -2.48 9.98 10.89
C GLY A 10 -3.63 8.98 10.78
N SER A 11 -4.47 8.95 11.80
CA SER A 11 -5.61 8.02 11.91
C SER A 11 -6.80 8.35 10.99
N ALA A 12 -6.87 9.57 10.46
CA ALA A 12 -7.96 10.06 9.60
C ALA A 12 -9.36 9.67 10.14
N PRO A 13 -9.75 10.14 11.33
CA PRO A 13 -10.95 9.67 12.05
C PRO A 13 -12.25 9.95 11.28
N ASP A 14 -12.26 10.96 10.43
CA ASP A 14 -13.36 11.35 9.56
C ASP A 14 -13.72 10.30 8.49
N ILE A 15 -12.77 9.43 8.12
CA ILE A 15 -12.98 8.35 7.14
C ILE A 15 -12.90 6.94 7.77
N ALA A 16 -12.75 6.85 9.09
CA ALA A 16 -12.67 5.58 9.80
C ALA A 16 -13.94 4.74 9.56
N GLY A 17 -13.76 3.47 9.19
CA GLY A 17 -14.85 2.54 8.90
C GLY A 17 -15.54 2.73 7.54
N GLN A 18 -15.14 3.71 6.73
CA GLN A 18 -15.75 3.97 5.42
C GLN A 18 -15.09 3.19 4.27
N GLY A 19 -13.98 2.50 4.53
CA GLY A 19 -13.28 1.70 3.52
C GLY A 19 -12.63 2.53 2.40
N VAL A 20 -12.29 3.80 2.67
CA VAL A 20 -11.68 4.72 1.69
C VAL A 20 -10.23 5.11 2.03
N ALA A 21 -9.67 4.60 3.13
CA ALA A 21 -8.29 4.85 3.50
C ALA A 21 -7.32 4.22 2.49
N ASN A 22 -6.19 4.87 2.25
CA ASN A 22 -5.13 4.36 1.38
C ASN A 22 -4.23 3.37 2.14
N PRO A 23 -4.21 2.08 1.77
CA PRO A 23 -3.40 1.08 2.47
C PRO A 23 -1.91 1.13 2.06
N ILE A 24 -1.55 1.85 0.99
CA ILE A 24 -0.22 1.77 0.37
C ILE A 24 0.90 2.13 1.35
N ALA A 25 0.74 3.21 2.13
CA ALA A 25 1.79 3.65 3.04
C ALA A 25 2.11 2.57 4.09
N THR A 26 1.09 1.95 4.68
CA THR A 26 1.26 0.85 5.65
C THR A 26 1.92 -0.38 5.01
N ILE A 27 1.52 -0.72 3.78
CA ILE A 27 2.13 -1.83 3.02
C ILE A 27 3.62 -1.56 2.78
N LEU A 28 3.99 -0.34 2.38
CA LEU A 28 5.38 0.03 2.15
C LEU A 28 6.19 0.14 3.46
N SER A 29 5.57 0.53 4.58
CA SER A 29 6.21 0.43 5.89
C SER A 29 6.52 -1.03 6.26
N PHE A 30 5.67 -1.98 5.87
CA PHE A 30 5.99 -3.40 6.02
C PHE A 30 7.11 -3.86 5.10
N ALA A 31 7.24 -3.32 3.88
CA ALA A 31 8.40 -3.57 3.02
C ALA A 31 9.72 -3.12 3.69
N LEU A 32 9.72 -1.95 4.35
CA LEU A 32 10.87 -1.51 5.16
C LEU A 32 11.15 -2.47 6.32
N CYS A 33 10.13 -2.99 6.99
CA CYS A 33 10.28 -4.00 8.03
C CYS A 33 10.94 -5.28 7.50
N LEU A 34 10.49 -5.80 6.35
CA LEU A 34 11.11 -6.95 5.68
C LEU A 34 12.59 -6.68 5.37
N ARG A 35 12.91 -5.51 4.84
CA ARG A 35 14.27 -5.13 4.47
C ARG A 35 15.20 -5.04 5.67
N TRP A 36 14.78 -4.33 6.71
CA TRP A 36 15.69 -3.89 7.78
C TRP A 36 15.60 -4.72 9.06
N SER A 37 14.41 -5.24 9.39
CA SER A 37 14.23 -6.10 10.57
C SER A 37 14.48 -7.57 10.28
N PHE A 38 14.13 -8.03 9.06
CA PHE A 38 14.17 -9.44 8.69
C PHE A 38 15.26 -9.81 7.68
N ASP A 39 16.04 -8.84 7.20
CA ASP A 39 17.07 -9.04 6.16
C ASP A 39 16.49 -9.71 4.89
N ARG A 40 15.24 -9.40 4.57
CA ARG A 40 14.50 -9.90 3.41
C ARG A 40 14.28 -8.81 2.38
N ALA A 41 15.39 -8.23 1.90
CA ALA A 41 15.38 -7.26 0.81
C ALA A 41 14.72 -7.82 -0.46
N ASP A 42 14.86 -9.12 -0.71
CA ASP A 42 14.19 -9.82 -1.81
C ASP A 42 12.66 -9.70 -1.72
N LEU A 43 12.07 -9.95 -0.56
CA LEU A 43 10.61 -9.84 -0.36
C LEU A 43 10.15 -8.39 -0.33
N ALA A 44 10.95 -7.49 0.25
CA ALA A 44 10.67 -6.06 0.22
C ALA A 44 10.57 -5.54 -1.22
N ASP A 45 11.54 -5.88 -2.07
CA ASP A 45 11.56 -5.46 -3.47
C ASP A 45 10.35 -6.03 -4.24
N ARG A 46 9.92 -7.28 -3.96
CA ARG A 46 8.71 -7.87 -4.55
C ARG A 46 7.47 -7.06 -4.21
N LEU A 47 7.30 -6.71 -2.93
CA LEU A 47 6.15 -5.94 -2.47
C LEU A 47 6.15 -4.51 -3.04
N GLU A 48 7.31 -3.85 -3.06
CA GLU A 48 7.48 -2.52 -3.67
C GLU A 48 7.15 -2.54 -5.18
N ARG A 49 7.60 -3.57 -5.91
CA ARG A 49 7.26 -3.74 -7.33
C ARG A 49 5.77 -3.97 -7.55
N ALA A 50 5.11 -4.79 -6.72
CA ALA A 50 3.67 -5.03 -6.80
C ALA A 50 2.88 -3.72 -6.63
N VAL A 51 3.19 -2.94 -5.59
CA VAL A 51 2.61 -1.61 -5.36
C VAL A 51 2.87 -0.68 -6.56
N ARG A 52 4.10 -0.65 -7.07
CA ARG A 52 4.47 0.18 -8.22
C ARG A 52 3.67 -0.20 -9.47
N ARG A 53 3.45 -1.49 -9.75
CA ARG A 53 2.64 -1.96 -10.88
C ARG A 53 1.20 -1.49 -10.75
N VAL A 54 0.58 -1.65 -9.58
CA VAL A 54 -0.81 -1.21 -9.32
C VAL A 54 -0.96 0.30 -9.52
N VAL A 55 -0.08 1.10 -8.91
CA VAL A 55 -0.12 2.56 -9.08
C VAL A 55 0.17 2.96 -10.54
N SER A 56 1.09 2.28 -11.22
CA SER A 56 1.37 2.56 -12.64
C SER A 56 0.20 2.18 -13.56
N SER A 57 -0.64 1.23 -13.17
CA SER A 57 -1.85 0.83 -13.91
C SER A 57 -3.04 1.78 -13.77
N GLY A 58 -2.92 2.81 -12.91
CA GLY A 58 -3.95 3.84 -12.74
C GLY A 58 -4.94 3.60 -11.59
N VAL A 59 -4.79 2.52 -10.81
CA VAL A 59 -5.62 2.28 -9.61
C VAL A 59 -5.30 3.33 -8.54
N ARG A 60 -6.32 4.00 -7.99
CA ARG A 60 -6.16 5.10 -7.03
C ARG A 60 -7.20 5.01 -5.92
N THR A 61 -6.79 5.22 -4.67
CA THR A 61 -7.71 5.54 -3.56
C THR A 61 -8.07 7.03 -3.59
N PRO A 62 -9.13 7.48 -2.88
CA PRO A 62 -9.65 8.83 -3.01
C PRO A 62 -8.65 9.96 -2.73
N ASP A 63 -7.67 9.73 -1.86
CA ASP A 63 -6.62 10.69 -1.50
C ASP A 63 -5.63 10.98 -2.63
N ILE A 64 -5.42 10.04 -3.56
CA ILE A 64 -4.47 10.14 -4.67
C ILE A 64 -5.13 10.14 -6.05
N ALA A 65 -6.47 10.08 -6.11
CA ALA A 65 -7.21 10.13 -7.35
C ALA A 65 -7.22 11.55 -7.94
N HIS A 66 -7.08 11.65 -9.26
CA HIS A 66 -7.29 12.92 -9.96
C HIS A 66 -8.79 13.19 -10.16
N PRO A 67 -9.21 14.47 -10.27
CA PRO A 67 -10.59 14.80 -10.60
C PRO A 67 -11.08 14.06 -11.85
N GLY A 68 -12.24 13.41 -11.75
CA GLY A 68 -12.83 12.62 -12.85
C GLY A 68 -12.29 11.20 -13.02
N VAL A 69 -11.31 10.77 -12.21
CA VAL A 69 -10.87 9.37 -12.15
C VAL A 69 -11.66 8.65 -11.05
N ALA A 70 -12.24 7.49 -11.39
CA ALA A 70 -12.90 6.64 -10.40
C ALA A 70 -11.88 6.14 -9.38
N ALA A 71 -12.14 6.37 -8.09
CA ALA A 71 -11.33 5.87 -7.00
C ALA A 71 -11.85 4.50 -6.53
N VAL A 72 -10.93 3.67 -6.04
CA VAL A 72 -11.22 2.37 -5.44
C VAL A 72 -11.22 2.44 -3.92
N SER A 73 -11.87 1.49 -3.29
CA SER A 73 -11.84 1.28 -1.85
C SER A 73 -10.48 0.78 -1.33
N THR A 74 -10.30 0.81 -0.01
CA THR A 74 -9.16 0.21 0.69
C THR A 74 -8.99 -1.27 0.34
N ILE A 75 -10.09 -2.02 0.27
CA ILE A 75 -10.07 -3.45 -0.04
C ILE A 75 -9.67 -3.67 -1.49
N GLU A 76 -10.29 -2.97 -2.44
CA GLU A 76 -9.96 -3.10 -3.86
C GLU A 76 -8.50 -2.72 -4.16
N MET A 77 -7.95 -1.69 -3.51
CA MET A 77 -6.52 -1.37 -3.61
C MET A 77 -5.65 -2.50 -3.07
N THR A 78 -6.03 -3.10 -1.94
CA THR A 78 -5.30 -4.22 -1.33
C THR A 78 -5.34 -5.45 -2.23
N ASP A 79 -6.51 -5.80 -2.77
CA ASP A 79 -6.70 -6.92 -3.70
C ASP A 79 -5.88 -6.73 -4.97
N ALA A 80 -5.83 -5.50 -5.51
CA ALA A 80 -4.98 -5.18 -6.67
C ALA A 80 -3.49 -5.42 -6.37
N VAL A 81 -3.01 -5.03 -5.18
CA VAL A 81 -1.62 -5.28 -4.76
C VAL A 81 -1.34 -6.77 -4.60
N LEU A 82 -2.26 -7.52 -3.98
CA LEU A 82 -2.13 -8.97 -3.83
C LEU A 82 -2.10 -9.70 -5.18
N ALA A 83 -2.97 -9.30 -6.12
CA ALA A 83 -2.99 -9.84 -7.47
C ALA A 83 -1.68 -9.54 -8.21
N ALA A 84 -1.17 -8.32 -8.12
CA ALA A 84 0.10 -7.93 -8.74
C ALA A 84 1.32 -8.63 -8.11
N LEU A 85 1.25 -9.00 -6.82
CA LEU A 85 2.28 -9.76 -6.12
C LEU A 85 2.26 -11.25 -6.50
N ALA A 86 1.07 -11.82 -6.74
CA ALA A 86 0.91 -13.22 -7.15
C ALA A 86 1.27 -13.47 -8.62
N ALA A 87 1.22 -12.44 -9.46
CA ALA A 87 1.58 -12.51 -10.89
C ALA A 87 3.09 -12.40 -11.16
N GLU A 88 3.92 -12.34 -10.13
CA GLU A 88 5.39 -12.24 -10.19
C GLU A 88 6.08 -13.55 -9.80
#